data_AF-A0A0S2K4D9-F1
#
_entry.id   AF-A0A0S2K4D9-F1
#
_cell.length_a   1.000
_cell.length_b   1.000
_cell.length_c   1.000
_cell.angle_alpha   90.00
_cell.angle_beta   90.00
_cell.angle_gamma   90.00
#
_symmetry.space_group_name_H-M   'P 1'
#
loop_
_entity.id
_entity.type
_entity.pdbx_description
1 polymer ?
#
loop_
_entity_poly.entity_id
_entity_poly.type
_entity_poly.pdbx_seq_one_letter_code
_entity_poly.pdbx_strand_id
1 'polypeptide(L)'
;MGFWVKHLALSAILIAAAYYVLNGALPENMDMTKTSNAAAKGLSQFYESFRNRVSERDTERDQFVIKLGKPTFPLDDALAQRGLVVKPSSPGWTGESTPRRFESGGTLKEVLANYAREEGIELFWYLEKDYVVKHNFRVDSNFVSALYQVGRAINDDFEYEVYTFFCPNHRAAVITQKPSHFVRTNCRRLNK
;
A
#
# COMPACT_ATOMS: atom_id res chain seq x y z
N MET A 1 -59.35 -2.16 55.06
CA MET A 1 -59.29 -3.08 53.90
C MET A 1 -59.04 -2.40 52.54
N GLY A 2 -58.88 -1.06 52.44
CA GLY A 2 -58.79 -0.38 51.13
C GLY A 2 -57.36 -0.19 50.56
N PHE A 3 -56.32 -0.48 51.33
CA PHE A 3 -54.93 -0.32 50.90
C PHE A 3 -54.52 -1.42 49.91
N TRP A 4 -54.72 -2.69 50.29
CA TRP A 4 -54.36 -3.84 49.46
C TRP A 4 -55.14 -3.94 48.14
N VAL A 5 -56.40 -3.54 48.13
CA VAL A 5 -57.22 -3.56 46.90
C VAL A 5 -56.68 -2.57 45.85
N LYS A 6 -56.22 -1.39 46.27
CA LYS A 6 -55.64 -0.39 45.35
C LYS A 6 -54.30 -0.87 44.77
N HIS A 7 -53.46 -1.50 45.59
CA HIS A 7 -52.17 -2.01 45.12
C HIS A 7 -52.30 -3.23 44.22
N LEU A 8 -53.24 -4.14 44.51
CA LEU A 8 -53.53 -5.29 43.65
C LEU A 8 -54.13 -4.86 42.31
N ALA A 9 -55.02 -3.86 42.31
CA ALA A 9 -55.56 -3.30 41.07
C ALA A 9 -54.47 -2.64 40.21
N LEU A 10 -53.56 -1.87 40.82
CA LEU A 10 -52.48 -1.21 40.10
C LEU A 10 -51.46 -2.22 39.55
N SER A 11 -51.17 -3.29 40.30
CA SER A 11 -50.31 -4.38 39.83
C SER A 11 -50.94 -5.13 38.65
N ALA A 12 -52.24 -5.41 38.69
CA ALA A 12 -52.94 -6.05 37.57
C ALA A 12 -52.90 -5.20 36.28
N ILE A 13 -53.01 -3.88 36.40
CA ILE A 13 -52.90 -2.95 35.27
C ILE A 13 -51.49 -2.98 34.66
N LEU A 14 -50.45 -2.97 35.50
CA LEU A 14 -49.06 -3.02 35.03
C LEU A 14 -48.75 -4.35 34.34
N ILE A 15 -49.27 -5.47 34.86
CA ILE A 15 -49.10 -6.79 34.25
C ILE A 15 -49.82 -6.85 32.90
N ALA A 16 -51.02 -6.30 32.79
CA ALA A 16 -51.76 -6.22 31.53
C ALA A 16 -51.03 -5.35 30.49
N ALA A 17 -50.50 -4.20 30.91
CA ALA A 17 -49.67 -3.35 30.05
C ALA A 17 -48.38 -4.05 29.60
N ALA A 18 -47.69 -4.77 30.48
CA ALA A 18 -46.51 -5.54 30.12
C ALA A 18 -46.83 -6.67 29.13
N TYR A 19 -47.93 -7.39 29.34
CA TYR A 19 -48.41 -8.43 28.42
C TYR A 19 -48.75 -7.85 27.04
N TYR A 20 -49.39 -6.68 27.00
CA TYR A 20 -49.71 -5.97 25.75
C TYR A 20 -48.44 -5.55 24.98
N VAL A 21 -47.40 -5.09 25.67
CA VAL A 21 -46.11 -4.71 25.07
C VAL A 21 -45.33 -5.94 24.57
N LEU A 22 -45.32 -7.04 25.33
CA LEU A 22 -44.58 -8.26 24.98
C LEU A 22 -45.19 -9.02 23.79
N ASN A 23 -46.51 -8.95 23.59
CA ASN A 23 -47.20 -9.53 22.43
C ASN A 23 -47.16 -8.67 21.16
N GLY A 24 -46.21 -7.72 21.08
CA GLY A 24 -45.84 -7.09 19.81
C GLY A 24 -46.66 -5.88 19.39
N ALA A 25 -47.55 -5.36 20.25
CA ALA A 25 -48.21 -4.07 20.02
C ALA A 25 -47.35 -2.90 20.56
N LEU A 26 -46.04 -2.92 20.28
CA LEU A 26 -45.21 -1.73 20.41
C LEU A 26 -45.73 -0.73 19.37
N PRO A 27 -46.00 0.53 19.75
CA PRO A 27 -46.37 1.55 18.78
C PRO A 27 -45.26 1.64 17.70
N GLU A 28 -45.62 1.51 16.42
CA GLU A 28 -44.67 1.57 15.27
C GLU A 28 -43.80 2.85 15.26
N ASN A 29 -44.21 3.86 16.02
CA ASN A 29 -43.56 5.15 16.22
C ASN A 29 -42.46 5.15 17.31
N MET A 30 -42.12 4.01 17.92
CA MET A 30 -41.02 3.90 18.90
C MET A 30 -39.80 3.17 18.32
N ASP A 31 -39.42 3.51 17.09
CA ASP A 31 -38.20 3.01 16.46
C ASP A 31 -36.99 3.81 16.98
N MET A 32 -36.48 3.44 18.16
CA MET A 32 -35.31 4.10 18.79
C MET A 32 -34.01 3.95 17.98
N THR A 33 -34.03 3.25 16.84
CA THR A 33 -32.88 3.13 15.93
C THR A 33 -32.78 4.28 14.92
N LYS A 34 -33.83 5.09 14.77
CA LYS A 34 -33.84 6.24 13.85
C LYS A 34 -33.53 7.53 14.58
N THR A 35 -32.26 7.94 14.57
CA THR A 35 -31.91 9.33 14.89
C THR A 35 -32.59 10.26 13.88
N SER A 36 -33.51 11.11 14.36
CA SER A 36 -34.25 12.08 13.53
C SER A 36 -33.42 13.34 13.22
N ASN A 37 -32.19 13.42 13.73
CA ASN A 37 -31.33 14.56 13.52
C ASN A 37 -30.78 14.57 12.09
N ALA A 38 -31.19 15.56 11.30
CA ALA A 38 -30.75 15.75 9.92
C ALA A 38 -29.21 15.84 9.79
N ALA A 39 -28.52 16.41 10.77
CA ALA A 39 -27.06 16.49 10.79
C ALA A 39 -26.41 15.11 10.99
N ALA A 40 -26.96 14.28 11.87
CA ALA A 40 -26.48 12.91 12.09
C ALA A 40 -26.69 12.06 10.83
N LYS A 41 -27.85 12.19 10.17
CA LYS A 41 -28.13 11.50 8.91
C LYS A 41 -27.18 11.91 7.79
N GLY A 42 -26.93 13.21 7.63
CA GLY A 42 -25.99 13.73 6.63
C GLY A 42 -24.55 13.26 6.86
N LEU A 43 -24.09 13.25 8.11
CA LEU A 43 -22.76 12.77 8.48
C LEU A 43 -22.62 11.27 8.22
N SER A 44 -23.60 10.45 8.63
CA SER A 44 -23.58 9.00 8.37
C SER A 44 -23.56 8.69 6.87
N GLN A 45 -24.37 9.39 6.06
CA GLN A 45 -24.38 9.24 4.60
C GLN A 45 -23.04 9.66 3.97
N PHE A 46 -22.42 10.74 4.48
CA PHE A 46 -21.09 11.14 4.06
C PHE A 46 -20.05 10.06 4.38
N TYR A 47 -20.03 9.53 5.61
CA TYR A 47 -19.10 8.47 6.00
C TYR A 47 -19.33 7.18 5.21
N GLU A 48 -20.58 6.77 4.97
CA GLU A 48 -20.88 5.60 4.15
C GLU A 48 -20.41 5.78 2.71
N SER A 49 -20.73 6.90 2.07
CA SER A 49 -20.30 7.17 0.70
C SER A 49 -18.78 7.32 0.57
N PHE A 50 -18.12 7.93 1.56
CA PHE A 50 -16.67 8.03 1.62
C PHE A 50 -16.03 6.66 1.83
N ARG A 51 -16.51 5.89 2.81
CA ARG A 51 -16.03 4.54 3.10
C ARG A 51 -16.17 3.61 1.90
N ASN A 52 -17.32 3.63 1.23
CA ASN A 52 -17.55 2.78 0.05
C ASN A 52 -16.59 3.13 -1.10
N ARG A 53 -16.37 4.43 -1.37
CA ARG A 53 -15.38 4.87 -2.36
C ARG A 53 -13.94 4.51 -1.99
N VAL A 54 -13.59 4.57 -0.70
CA VAL A 54 -12.27 4.16 -0.22
C VAL A 54 -12.10 2.65 -0.39
N SER A 55 -13.10 1.85 0.00
CA SER A 55 -13.03 0.39 -0.17
C SER A 55 -12.95 -0.04 -1.64
N GLU A 56 -13.69 0.61 -2.54
CA GLU A 56 -13.60 0.34 -3.98
C GLU A 56 -12.23 0.72 -4.56
N ARG A 57 -11.66 1.84 -4.10
CA ARG A 57 -10.31 2.26 -4.53
C ARG A 57 -9.24 1.30 -4.01
N ASP A 58 -9.36 0.83 -2.77
CA ASP A 58 -8.38 -0.09 -2.18
C ASP A 58 -8.40 -1.45 -2.93
N THR A 59 -9.58 -1.99 -3.25
CA THR A 59 -9.67 -3.22 -4.07
C THR A 59 -9.13 -3.02 -5.48
N GLU A 60 -9.36 -1.85 -6.11
CA GLU A 60 -8.78 -1.53 -7.42
C GLU A 60 -7.26 -1.35 -7.36
N ARG A 61 -6.69 -0.91 -6.24
CA ARG A 61 -5.23 -0.79 -6.08
C ARG A 61 -4.58 -2.14 -5.87
N ASP A 62 -5.18 -2.99 -5.05
CA ASP A 62 -4.64 -4.31 -4.69
C ASP A 62 -4.44 -5.22 -5.93
N GLN A 63 -5.22 -5.04 -7.00
CA GLN A 63 -5.07 -5.82 -8.23
C GLN A 63 -3.76 -5.52 -8.99
N PHE A 64 -3.10 -4.39 -8.72
CA PHE A 64 -1.83 -4.00 -9.36
C PHE A 64 -0.62 -4.12 -8.44
N VAL A 65 -0.79 -4.71 -7.25
CA VAL A 65 0.29 -4.91 -6.28
C VAL A 65 0.62 -6.39 -6.17
N ILE A 66 1.85 -6.75 -6.55
CA ILE A 66 2.37 -8.11 -6.40
C ILE A 66 3.17 -8.16 -5.09
N LYS A 67 2.70 -8.96 -4.13
CA LYS A 67 3.46 -9.21 -2.89
C LYS A 67 4.64 -10.13 -3.20
N LEU A 68 5.84 -9.59 -3.08
CA LEU A 68 7.07 -10.36 -3.10
C LEU A 68 7.36 -10.84 -1.69
N GLY A 69 7.75 -12.11 -1.54
CA GLY A 69 8.33 -12.56 -0.28
C GLY A 69 9.59 -11.75 0.07
N LYS A 70 10.01 -11.81 1.33
CA LYS A 70 11.31 -11.25 1.72
C LYS A 70 12.42 -11.92 0.91
N PRO A 71 13.40 -11.16 0.38
CA PRO A 71 14.56 -11.74 -0.28
C PRO A 71 15.20 -12.78 0.64
N THR A 72 15.38 -14.01 0.12
CA THR A 72 15.94 -15.14 0.89
C THR A 72 17.43 -15.00 1.12
N PHE A 73 18.12 -14.26 0.24
CA PHE A 73 19.56 -14.04 0.31
C PHE A 73 19.86 -12.62 0.81
N PRO A 74 20.83 -12.44 1.74
CA PRO A 74 21.20 -11.11 2.21
C PRO A 74 21.79 -10.24 1.09
N LEU A 75 21.38 -8.96 1.06
CA LEU A 75 21.81 -8.00 0.03
C LEU A 75 23.33 -7.84 -0.03
N ASP A 76 23.98 -7.80 1.12
CA ASP A 76 25.42 -7.56 1.23
C ASP A 76 26.21 -8.72 0.61
N ASP A 77 25.79 -9.95 0.89
CA ASP A 77 26.39 -11.15 0.31
C ASP A 77 26.15 -11.21 -1.19
N ALA A 78 24.96 -10.82 -1.65
CA ALA A 78 24.58 -10.79 -3.06
C ALA A 78 25.44 -9.80 -3.87
N LEU A 79 25.68 -8.62 -3.30
CA LEU A 79 26.55 -7.63 -3.90
C LEU A 79 28.00 -8.09 -3.87
N ALA A 80 28.49 -8.60 -2.74
CA ALA A 80 29.86 -9.08 -2.60
C ALA A 80 30.18 -10.18 -3.62
N GLN A 81 29.31 -11.19 -3.74
CA GLN A 81 29.47 -12.26 -4.74
C GLN A 81 29.51 -11.72 -6.16
N ARG A 82 28.63 -10.77 -6.49
CA ARG A 82 28.63 -10.13 -7.81
C ARG A 82 29.94 -9.40 -8.09
N GLY A 83 30.48 -8.69 -7.10
CA GLY A 83 31.77 -7.98 -7.22
C GLY A 83 32.94 -8.89 -7.59
N LEU A 84 32.88 -10.17 -7.24
CA LEU A 84 33.92 -11.15 -7.57
C LEU A 84 33.94 -11.54 -9.05
N VAL A 85 32.80 -11.41 -9.76
CA VAL A 85 32.64 -11.90 -11.13
C VAL A 85 32.49 -10.79 -12.17
N VAL A 86 32.44 -9.53 -11.75
CA VAL A 86 32.28 -8.37 -12.65
C VAL A 86 33.48 -7.44 -12.56
N LYS A 87 33.84 -6.85 -13.70
CA LYS A 87 34.77 -5.71 -13.71
C LYS A 87 34.02 -4.45 -13.27
N PRO A 88 34.55 -3.65 -12.31
CA PRO A 88 33.94 -2.40 -11.90
C PRO A 88 33.58 -1.47 -13.06
N SER A 89 32.45 -0.78 -12.97
CA SER A 89 32.10 0.33 -13.87
C SER A 89 32.75 1.63 -13.43
N SER A 90 32.66 2.67 -14.27
CA SER A 90 33.00 4.03 -13.86
C SER A 90 32.13 4.46 -12.66
N PRO A 91 32.70 5.13 -11.64
CA PRO A 91 31.92 5.71 -10.53
C PRO A 91 30.85 6.70 -10.98
N GLY A 92 31.11 7.41 -12.09
CA GLY A 92 30.20 8.39 -12.70
C GLY A 92 29.22 7.78 -13.70
N TRP A 93 29.14 6.46 -13.82
CA TRP A 93 28.19 5.82 -14.73
C TRP A 93 26.74 6.13 -14.32
N THR A 94 25.92 6.47 -15.31
CA THR A 94 24.49 6.78 -15.16
C THR A 94 23.59 5.97 -16.08
N GLY A 95 24.19 5.31 -17.08
CA GLY A 95 23.50 4.67 -18.19
C GLY A 95 23.21 5.60 -19.36
N GLU A 96 22.72 5.02 -20.44
CA GLU A 96 22.46 5.71 -21.70
C GLU A 96 21.18 6.58 -21.60
N SER A 97 21.21 7.77 -22.20
CA SER A 97 20.04 8.65 -22.25
C SER A 97 19.12 8.23 -23.39
N THR A 98 18.17 7.34 -23.09
CA THR A 98 17.23 6.76 -24.06
C THR A 98 15.79 6.75 -23.51
N PRO A 99 14.77 6.78 -24.38
CA PRO A 99 13.38 6.65 -23.96
C PRO A 99 13.10 5.25 -23.41
N ARG A 100 12.86 5.13 -22.10
CA ARG A 100 12.50 3.85 -21.45
C ARG A 100 10.98 3.76 -21.30
N ARG A 101 10.37 2.76 -21.93
CA ARG A 101 8.92 2.54 -21.95
C ARG A 101 8.53 1.49 -20.92
N PHE A 102 7.45 1.76 -20.22
CA PHE A 102 6.81 0.86 -19.28
C PHE A 102 5.44 0.54 -19.84
N GLU A 103 5.26 -0.67 -20.32
CA GLU A 103 4.03 -1.12 -20.95
C GLU A 103 3.06 -1.72 -19.93
N SER A 104 1.77 -1.48 -20.14
CA SER A 104 0.69 -1.97 -19.30
C SER A 104 0.71 -3.49 -19.20
N GLY A 105 0.54 -4.01 -17.99
CA GLY A 105 0.57 -5.45 -17.71
C GLY A 105 1.95 -6.00 -17.36
N GLY A 106 3.05 -5.33 -17.73
CA GLY A 106 4.39 -5.65 -17.19
C GLY A 106 4.58 -5.15 -15.76
N THR A 107 5.65 -5.57 -15.08
CA THR A 107 5.98 -5.08 -13.73
C THR A 107 7.13 -4.08 -13.74
N LEU A 108 7.16 -3.19 -12.74
CA LEU A 108 8.24 -2.21 -12.58
C LEU A 108 9.60 -2.91 -12.42
N LYS A 109 9.66 -3.95 -11.59
CA LYS A 109 10.87 -4.75 -11.38
C LYS A 109 11.37 -5.37 -12.68
N GLU A 110 10.48 -6.02 -13.44
CA GLU A 110 10.84 -6.71 -14.67
C GLU A 110 11.39 -5.74 -15.72
N VAL A 111 10.67 -4.66 -15.97
CA VAL A 111 11.06 -3.65 -16.97
C VAL A 111 12.40 -3.00 -16.60
N LEU A 112 12.58 -2.60 -15.34
CA LEU A 112 13.86 -2.04 -14.89
C LEU A 112 15.00 -3.08 -14.94
N ALA A 113 14.73 -4.34 -14.62
CA ALA A 113 15.73 -5.39 -14.70
C ALA A 113 16.18 -5.63 -16.14
N ASN A 114 15.26 -5.55 -17.10
CA ASN A 114 15.57 -5.67 -18.52
C ASN A 114 16.47 -4.51 -18.99
N TYR A 115 16.09 -3.26 -18.70
CA TYR A 115 16.94 -2.11 -19.02
C TYR A 115 18.31 -2.15 -18.34
N ALA A 116 18.36 -2.59 -17.08
CA ALA A 116 19.63 -2.77 -16.39
C ALA A 116 20.52 -3.76 -17.13
N ARG A 117 19.96 -4.92 -17.51
CA ARG A 117 20.67 -6.02 -18.16
C ARG A 117 21.20 -5.62 -19.54
N GLU A 118 20.41 -4.88 -20.31
CA GLU A 118 20.82 -4.32 -21.61
C GLU A 118 22.08 -3.45 -21.49
N GLU A 119 22.25 -2.76 -20.36
CA GLU A 119 23.43 -1.94 -20.07
C GLU A 119 24.51 -2.68 -19.25
N GLY A 120 24.36 -3.99 -19.08
CA GLY A 120 25.28 -4.85 -18.32
C GLY A 120 25.30 -4.55 -16.83
N ILE A 121 24.17 -4.09 -16.27
CA ILE A 121 23.94 -3.84 -14.85
C ILE A 121 22.91 -4.85 -14.32
N GLU A 122 23.02 -5.22 -13.06
CA GLU A 122 22.02 -6.07 -12.38
C GLU A 122 21.17 -5.26 -11.44
N LEU A 123 19.88 -5.53 -11.46
CA LEU A 123 18.93 -4.92 -10.55
C LEU A 123 18.70 -5.82 -9.34
N PHE A 124 19.10 -5.33 -8.17
CA PHE A 124 18.79 -5.91 -6.87
C PHE A 124 17.52 -5.26 -6.34
N TRP A 125 16.37 -5.90 -6.63
CA TRP A 125 15.06 -5.51 -6.12
C TRP A 125 14.82 -6.11 -4.73
N TYR A 126 15.14 -5.35 -3.68
CA TYR A 126 15.02 -5.76 -2.28
C TYR A 126 13.84 -5.05 -1.61
N LEU A 127 12.68 -5.19 -2.23
CA LEU A 127 11.39 -4.73 -1.73
C LEU A 127 10.43 -5.92 -1.62
N GLU A 128 9.51 -5.85 -0.66
CA GLU A 128 8.48 -6.89 -0.42
C GLU A 128 7.29 -6.77 -1.38
N LYS A 129 7.32 -5.82 -2.31
CA LYS A 129 6.27 -5.62 -3.30
C LYS A 129 6.88 -5.25 -4.64
N ASP A 130 6.14 -5.56 -5.68
CA ASP A 130 6.31 -5.09 -7.04
C ASP A 130 4.95 -4.60 -7.56
N TYR A 131 4.97 -3.81 -8.62
CA TYR A 131 3.77 -3.14 -9.12
C TYR A 131 3.61 -3.39 -10.60
N VAL A 132 2.38 -3.73 -10.98
CA VAL A 132 1.97 -3.87 -12.37
C VAL A 132 1.72 -2.48 -12.93
N VAL A 133 2.26 -2.21 -14.12
CA VAL A 133 2.04 -0.97 -14.83
C VAL A 133 0.57 -0.90 -15.27
N LYS A 134 -0.17 0.07 -14.75
CA LYS A 134 -1.60 0.26 -15.08
C LYS A 134 -1.79 0.88 -16.48
N HIS A 135 -1.01 1.90 -16.79
CA HIS A 135 -1.07 2.62 -18.05
C HIS A 135 0.33 2.81 -18.61
N ASN A 136 0.46 2.74 -19.94
CA ASN A 136 1.74 2.95 -20.60
C ASN A 136 2.34 4.30 -20.22
N PHE A 137 3.59 4.29 -19.79
CA PHE A 137 4.33 5.52 -19.55
C PHE A 137 5.77 5.41 -20.07
N ARG A 138 6.41 6.57 -20.21
CA ARG A 138 7.77 6.68 -20.74
C ARG A 138 8.60 7.58 -19.83
N VAL A 139 9.83 7.17 -19.60
CA VAL A 139 10.83 7.96 -18.88
C VAL A 139 11.95 8.31 -19.85
N ASP A 140 12.02 9.58 -20.22
CA ASP A 140 13.03 10.12 -21.14
C ASP A 140 14.26 10.61 -20.35
N SER A 141 15.10 9.67 -19.88
CA SER A 141 16.30 9.99 -19.10
C SER A 141 17.36 8.89 -19.18
N ASN A 142 18.36 8.90 -18.30
CA ASN A 142 19.30 7.79 -18.13
C ASN A 142 18.76 6.72 -17.16
N PHE A 143 19.42 5.56 -17.11
CA PHE A 143 18.95 4.44 -16.28
C PHE A 143 18.88 4.78 -14.80
N VAL A 144 19.90 5.46 -14.27
CA VAL A 144 19.96 5.86 -12.86
C VAL A 144 18.82 6.81 -12.49
N SER A 145 18.52 7.79 -13.33
CA SER A 145 17.39 8.71 -13.14
C SER A 145 16.05 7.98 -13.25
N ALA A 146 15.90 7.05 -14.19
CA ALA A 146 14.70 6.23 -14.31
C ALA A 146 14.46 5.37 -13.06
N LEU A 147 15.51 4.73 -12.54
CA LEU A 147 15.45 3.96 -11.30
C LEU A 147 15.06 4.84 -10.10
N TYR A 148 15.65 6.04 -9.99
CA TYR A 148 15.30 7.00 -8.94
C TYR A 148 13.83 7.42 -9.03
N GLN A 149 13.35 7.80 -10.22
CA GLN A 149 11.96 8.21 -10.42
C GLN A 149 10.96 7.10 -10.07
N VAL A 150 11.25 5.86 -10.48
CA VAL A 150 10.41 4.70 -10.13
C VAL A 150 10.42 4.47 -8.62
N GLY A 151 11.59 4.48 -7.97
CA GLY A 151 11.69 4.31 -6.52
C GLY A 151 10.94 5.39 -5.74
N ARG A 152 10.98 6.63 -6.21
CA ARG A 152 10.21 7.75 -5.63
C ARG A 152 8.71 7.59 -5.84
N ALA A 153 8.27 7.13 -7.02
CA ALA A 153 6.86 6.98 -7.34
C ALA A 153 6.17 5.93 -6.47
N ILE A 154 6.88 4.88 -6.07
CA ILE A 154 6.35 3.81 -5.22
C ILE A 154 6.60 4.04 -3.72
N ASN A 155 7.37 5.07 -3.35
CA ASN A 155 7.86 5.28 -1.98
C ASN A 155 6.77 5.26 -0.91
N ASP A 156 5.61 5.82 -1.22
CA ASP A 156 4.53 6.01 -0.23
C ASP A 156 3.74 4.72 0.05
N ASP A 157 3.95 3.66 -0.73
CA ASP A 157 3.29 2.35 -0.57
C ASP A 157 4.08 1.40 0.37
N PHE A 158 5.11 1.94 1.01
CA PHE A 158 6.13 1.25 1.80
C PHE A 158 6.26 1.89 3.20
N GLU A 159 6.48 1.05 4.23
CA GLU A 159 6.56 1.51 5.64
C GLU A 159 7.74 2.48 5.90
N TYR A 160 8.88 2.21 5.26
CA TYR A 160 10.09 3.03 5.30
C TYR A 160 10.41 3.58 3.93
N GLU A 161 11.16 4.69 3.90
CA GLU A 161 11.63 5.34 2.67
C GLU A 161 12.33 4.34 1.74
N VAL A 162 11.92 4.35 0.47
CA VAL A 162 12.54 3.55 -0.59
C VAL A 162 13.76 4.29 -1.10
N TYR A 163 14.93 3.69 -0.89
CA TYR A 163 16.20 4.19 -1.36
C TYR A 163 16.64 3.47 -2.63
N THR A 164 17.24 4.22 -3.53
CA THR A 164 17.87 3.69 -4.75
C THR A 164 19.36 4.02 -4.76
N PHE A 165 20.17 3.06 -5.17
CA PHE A 165 21.63 3.17 -5.21
C PHE A 165 22.19 2.61 -6.51
N PHE A 166 23.34 3.15 -6.90
CA PHE A 166 24.21 2.54 -7.90
C PHE A 166 25.54 2.14 -7.27
N CYS A 167 25.95 0.89 -7.46
CA CYS A 167 27.15 0.29 -6.89
C CYS A 167 28.18 0.02 -8.01
N PRO A 168 29.16 0.94 -8.25
CA PRO A 168 30.04 0.86 -9.41
C PRO A 168 30.92 -0.39 -9.42
N ASN A 169 31.47 -0.75 -8.26
CA ASN A 169 32.34 -1.92 -8.10
C ASN A 169 31.60 -3.24 -8.33
N HIS A 170 30.27 -3.24 -8.22
CA HIS A 170 29.44 -4.41 -8.34
C HIS A 170 28.61 -4.43 -9.63
N ARG A 171 28.75 -3.42 -10.52
CA ARG A 171 27.88 -3.21 -11.70
C ARG A 171 26.41 -3.50 -11.38
N ALA A 172 25.94 -2.88 -10.29
CA ALA A 172 24.65 -3.19 -9.70
C ALA A 172 23.86 -1.92 -9.39
N ALA A 173 22.56 -1.99 -9.62
CA ALA A 173 21.58 -1.05 -9.13
C ALA A 173 20.78 -1.71 -8.02
N VAL A 174 20.53 -0.98 -6.94
CA VAL A 174 19.86 -1.50 -5.75
C VAL A 174 18.65 -0.62 -5.45
N ILE A 175 17.53 -1.26 -5.13
CA ILE A 175 16.36 -0.60 -4.57
C ILE A 175 15.95 -1.32 -3.28
N THR A 176 15.89 -0.59 -2.17
CA THR A 176 15.66 -1.17 -0.83
C THR A 176 15.12 -0.13 0.15
N GLN A 177 14.35 -0.59 1.13
CA GLN A 177 13.92 0.20 2.29
C GLN A 177 14.95 0.20 3.43
N LYS A 178 15.85 -0.80 3.45
CA LYS A 178 16.76 -1.06 4.58
C LYS A 178 18.20 -1.15 4.08
N PRO A 179 18.82 -0.01 3.68
CA PRO A 179 20.19 -0.04 3.22
C PRO A 179 21.13 -0.35 4.37
N SER A 180 21.93 -1.40 4.21
CA SER A 180 22.98 -1.82 5.13
C SER A 180 24.14 -0.82 5.17
N HIS A 181 25.08 -1.01 6.10
CA HIS A 181 26.32 -0.25 6.10
C HIS A 181 27.13 -0.50 4.83
N PHE A 182 27.19 -1.75 4.36
CA PHE A 182 27.91 -2.13 3.14
C PHE A 182 27.39 -1.36 1.92
N VAL A 183 26.07 -1.29 1.73
CA VAL A 183 25.44 -0.55 0.62
C VAL A 183 25.77 0.94 0.70
N ARG A 184 25.65 1.55 1.89
CA ARG A 184 25.90 3.00 2.07
C ARG A 184 27.36 3.37 1.81
N THR A 185 28.30 2.48 2.09
CA THR A 185 29.73 2.72 1.93
C THR A 185 30.21 2.43 0.50
N ASN A 186 29.66 1.40 -0.16
CA ASN A 186 30.14 0.95 -1.47
C ASN A 186 29.29 1.44 -2.66
N CYS A 187 28.15 2.07 -2.39
CA CYS A 187 27.22 2.49 -3.42
C CYS A 187 26.88 3.98 -3.30
N ARG A 188 26.70 4.62 -4.45
CA ARG A 188 26.25 6.00 -4.56
C ARG A 188 24.73 6.04 -4.44
N ARG A 189 24.21 6.78 -3.47
CA ARG A 189 22.76 7.07 -3.37
C ARG A 189 22.32 7.90 -4.56
N LEU A 190 21.17 7.54 -5.14
CA LEU A 190 20.56 8.28 -6.24
C LEU A 190 19.59 9.32 -5.70
N ASN A 191 19.70 10.54 -6.20
CA ASN A 191 18.93 11.69 -5.69
C ASN A 191 18.19 12.45 -6.80
N LYS A 192 18.48 12.17 -8.08
CA LYS A 192 17.98 12.82 -9.29
C LYS A 192 18.15 11.87 -10.47
#